data_AF-A0A7J2TDM2-F1
#
_entry.id   AF-A0A7J2TDM2-F1
#
_cell.length_a   1.000
_cell.length_b   1.000
_cell.length_c   1.000
_cell.angle_alpha   90.00
_cell.angle_beta   90.00
_cell.angle_gamma   90.00
#
_symmetry.space_group_name_H-M   'P 1'
#
loop_
_entity.id
_entity.type
_entity.pdbx_description
1 polymer ?
#
loop_
_entity_poly.entity_id
_entity_poly.type
_entity_poly.pdbx_seq_one_letter_code
_entity_poly.pdbx_strand_id
1 'polypeptide(L)'
;MLAYELFLKNKDWNEEFVNPTNVKKVYVKATSPASSITINFDDKTLQEYGDKDSKELLKNLLQMPRNTLKAVGLPFRGTGANSPRAYVEFYGVLKKNALVISVSGRHGTSKIIWKFTFDFEKESENYSVDSDLIKLRLDKENYFVQNTALFDCYVQDGIVNKNCELQKRIFREVCCKFVRLCKAKNLKDKLGDYKGNERFRLVILPYSIMITPFVEYHETTENDPTNNFIDAFGMTSTAYPSKSTQTAKFLSYDDPAFSINCTRNQEFYMNLGIGRASFEKINMPPEGAIEISGLSWYFFDINDPTSTLEKKASGFYDNLLSGFNSLQKNYASPQTIAMLKILCVKKSQAKLEVLIDENLTFTQLKKILSRGDFAYCPMVFESLIKKKNQEVIWSDYVNAVRFYIKSLFFDRNMLVKRIVQEIRENLFDWLHEPKLRDSSLFSKSSFLLKILTKEGEKMDLNEEYAYKIGKIAGKYVNLKKAAGEAGSSINEILTYTKYDRERLRHAYKRVCLGAALIKDIEKVDELNQFIKANTPPTEIDDTKAGEDYSYWFYKGVFETL
;
A
#
# COMPACT_ATOMS: atom_id res chain seq x y z
N MET A 1 -20.14 10.55 -14.12
CA MET A 1 -20.79 11.21 -12.96
C MET A 1 -20.13 10.77 -11.66
N LEU A 2 -20.28 9.52 -11.22
CA LEU A 2 -19.61 8.98 -10.02
C LEU A 2 -18.10 9.26 -9.93
N ALA A 3 -17.35 9.04 -11.02
CA ALA A 3 -15.91 9.33 -11.08
C ALA A 3 -15.58 10.80 -10.75
N TYR A 4 -16.38 11.73 -11.29
CA TYR A 4 -16.22 13.16 -11.13
C TYR A 4 -16.62 13.61 -9.71
N GLU A 5 -17.68 13.04 -9.15
CA GLU A 5 -18.09 13.28 -7.76
C GLU A 5 -17.05 12.78 -6.76
N LEU A 6 -16.53 11.57 -6.96
CA LEU A 6 -15.44 11.01 -6.15
C LEU A 6 -14.17 11.85 -6.25
N PHE A 7 -13.84 12.34 -7.45
CA PHE A 7 -12.75 13.28 -7.66
C PHE A 7 -12.96 14.57 -6.86
N LEU A 8 -14.12 15.23 -7.02
CA LEU A 8 -14.42 16.49 -6.33
C LEU A 8 -14.40 16.34 -4.81
N LYS A 9 -14.91 15.23 -4.28
CA LYS A 9 -14.92 14.93 -2.83
C LYS A 9 -13.54 14.64 -2.27
N ASN A 10 -12.62 14.13 -3.08
CA ASN A 10 -11.25 13.77 -2.69
C ASN A 10 -10.18 14.67 -3.32
N LYS A 11 -10.57 15.79 -3.95
CA LYS A 11 -9.63 16.72 -4.61
C LYS A 11 -8.65 17.31 -3.60
N ASP A 12 -9.14 17.58 -2.39
CA ASP A 12 -8.39 18.17 -1.28
C ASP A 12 -7.72 17.10 -0.39
N TRP A 13 -7.86 15.81 -0.76
CA TRP A 13 -7.21 14.74 -0.02
C TRP A 13 -5.69 14.85 -0.19
N ASN A 14 -5.07 15.29 0.89
CA ASN A 14 -3.66 15.64 1.05
C ASN A 14 -2.97 14.77 2.11
N GLU A 15 -3.61 13.69 2.60
CA GLU A 15 -2.89 12.71 3.42
C GLU A 15 -1.64 12.34 2.66
N GLU A 16 -0.49 12.59 3.29
CA GLU A 16 0.81 12.39 2.68
C GLU A 16 0.81 10.95 2.15
N PHE A 17 0.68 10.81 0.82
CA PHE A 17 1.50 9.86 0.07
C PHE A 17 2.79 9.80 0.86
N VAL A 18 3.24 8.66 1.41
CA VAL A 18 4.57 8.57 2.05
C VAL A 18 5.51 9.27 1.09
N ASN A 19 5.77 10.53 1.39
CA ASN A 19 6.19 11.43 0.34
C ASN A 19 7.63 11.05 0.26
N PRO A 20 8.09 10.54 -0.89
CA PRO A 20 9.44 10.06 -0.98
C PRO A 20 10.33 11.20 -0.50
N THR A 21 11.02 10.97 0.62
CA THR A 21 11.78 12.02 1.28
C THR A 21 13.17 12.01 0.68
N ASN A 22 13.71 13.19 0.44
CA ASN A 22 15.08 13.32 -0.02
C ASN A 22 16.02 12.89 1.12
N VAL A 23 16.94 11.98 0.81
CA VAL A 23 17.86 11.38 1.78
C VAL A 23 19.29 11.71 1.40
N LYS A 24 20.11 12.06 2.39
CA LYS A 24 21.56 12.09 2.27
C LYS A 24 22.14 11.05 3.24
N LYS A 25 22.96 10.15 2.72
CA LYS A 25 23.76 9.25 3.57
C LYS A 25 24.94 10.02 4.15
N VAL A 26 25.15 9.84 5.45
CA VAL A 26 26.24 10.47 6.21
C VAL A 26 26.99 9.37 6.94
N TYR A 27 28.22 9.11 6.53
CA TYR A 27 29.10 8.11 7.12
C TYR A 27 29.89 8.72 8.28
N VAL A 28 29.74 8.15 9.48
CA VAL A 28 30.28 8.70 10.72
C VAL A 28 31.13 7.69 11.47
N LYS A 29 32.27 8.14 11.99
CA LYS A 29 33.09 7.39 12.97
C LYS A 29 33.55 8.31 14.08
N ALA A 30 33.20 7.97 15.32
CA ALA A 30 33.71 8.62 16.51
C ALA A 30 34.76 7.70 17.15
N THR A 31 36.03 8.08 17.05
CA THR A 31 37.10 7.34 17.71
C THR A 31 37.18 7.71 19.19
N SER A 32 37.29 6.72 20.06
CA SER A 32 37.83 6.87 21.41
C SER A 32 39.23 6.24 21.40
N PRO A 33 40.29 6.89 21.93
CA PRO A 33 40.31 8.00 22.89
C PRO A 33 40.60 9.39 22.30
N ALA A 34 40.84 9.51 20.99
CA ALA A 34 41.10 10.79 20.34
C ALA A 34 39.81 11.46 19.89
N SER A 35 39.58 12.68 20.37
CA SER A 35 38.46 13.60 20.15
C SER A 35 38.10 13.93 18.70
N SER A 36 38.38 13.09 17.71
CA SER A 36 38.06 13.29 16.30
C SER A 36 36.81 12.52 15.91
N ILE A 37 35.82 13.21 15.35
CA ILE A 37 34.68 12.61 14.67
C ILE A 37 34.92 12.76 13.17
N THR A 38 35.03 11.63 12.47
CA THR A 38 35.14 11.61 11.00
C THR A 38 33.74 11.57 10.42
N ILE A 39 33.45 12.48 9.47
CA ILE A 39 32.14 12.64 8.84
C ILE A 39 32.33 12.82 7.34
N ASN A 40 31.82 11.86 6.57
CA ASN A 40 31.79 11.89 5.11
C ASN A 40 30.35 11.84 4.60
N PHE A 41 30.04 12.63 3.57
CA PHE A 41 28.77 12.52 2.86
C PHE A 41 28.96 11.60 1.66
N ASP A 42 27.94 10.81 1.34
CA ASP A 42 27.92 10.06 0.09
C ASP A 42 28.00 11.03 -1.09
N ASP A 43 28.99 10.83 -1.96
CA ASP A 43 29.35 11.67 -3.10
C ASP A 43 28.72 11.18 -4.41
N LYS A 44 28.02 10.04 -4.37
CA LYS A 44 27.24 9.54 -5.50
C LYS A 44 26.30 10.61 -6.06
N THR A 45 26.38 10.77 -7.36
CA THR A 45 25.47 11.59 -8.15
C THR A 45 24.08 10.95 -8.20
N LEU A 46 23.06 11.77 -8.51
CA LEU A 46 21.70 11.26 -8.74
C LEU A 46 21.68 10.16 -9.82
N GLN A 47 22.48 10.31 -10.87
CA GLN A 47 22.57 9.36 -11.97
C GLN A 47 23.12 8.01 -11.52
N GLU A 48 24.11 7.99 -10.62
CA GLU A 48 24.63 6.76 -10.01
C GLU A 48 23.61 6.06 -9.10
N TYR A 49 22.67 6.80 -8.52
CA TYR A 49 21.49 6.21 -7.88
C TYR A 49 20.38 5.81 -8.87
N GLY A 50 20.57 6.00 -10.17
CA GLY A 50 19.58 5.72 -11.21
C GLY A 50 18.47 6.76 -11.32
N ASP A 51 18.66 7.95 -10.75
CA ASP A 51 17.71 9.08 -10.79
C ASP A 51 18.18 10.09 -11.86
N LYS A 52 17.40 10.25 -12.93
CA LYS A 52 17.86 10.92 -14.16
C LYS A 52 17.43 12.38 -14.31
N ASP A 53 16.42 12.84 -13.57
CA ASP A 53 15.92 14.22 -13.69
C ASP A 53 15.20 14.68 -12.43
N SER A 54 15.56 15.87 -11.93
CA SER A 54 14.80 16.53 -10.88
C SER A 54 14.80 18.04 -11.04
N LYS A 55 13.68 18.69 -10.71
CA LYS A 55 13.60 20.15 -10.51
C LYS A 55 13.69 20.53 -9.02
N GLU A 56 13.83 19.56 -8.12
CA GLU A 56 13.86 19.79 -6.67
C GLU A 56 15.25 20.28 -6.24
N LEU A 57 15.27 21.34 -5.43
CA LEU A 57 16.48 22.04 -5.01
C LEU A 57 17.46 21.09 -4.31
N LEU A 58 16.97 20.34 -3.32
CA LEU A 58 17.79 19.40 -2.54
C LEU A 58 18.31 18.23 -3.37
N LYS A 59 17.51 17.72 -4.30
CA LYS A 59 17.93 16.61 -5.18
C LYS A 59 19.12 17.03 -6.03
N ASN A 60 19.02 18.19 -6.68
CA ASN A 60 20.05 18.65 -7.62
C ASN A 60 21.31 19.19 -6.91
N LEU A 61 21.15 20.10 -5.95
CA LEU A 61 22.29 20.79 -5.35
C LEU A 61 23.03 19.92 -4.34
N LEU A 62 22.29 19.12 -3.56
CA LEU A 62 22.86 18.30 -2.50
C LEU A 62 22.96 16.81 -2.87
N GLN A 63 22.57 16.43 -4.09
CA GLN A 63 22.59 15.04 -4.59
C GLN A 63 21.87 14.10 -3.62
N MET A 64 20.63 14.47 -3.26
CA MET A 64 19.82 13.72 -2.30
C MET A 64 18.77 12.90 -3.03
N PRO A 65 18.98 11.59 -3.28
CA PRO A 65 17.97 10.75 -3.90
C PRO A 65 16.75 10.58 -3.00
N ARG A 66 15.64 10.14 -3.60
CA ARG A 66 14.44 9.74 -2.85
C ARG A 66 14.70 8.43 -2.11
N ASN A 67 14.24 8.34 -0.86
CA ASN A 67 14.36 7.13 -0.02
C ASN A 67 13.73 5.86 -0.61
N THR A 68 12.87 5.99 -1.63
CA THR A 68 12.22 4.87 -2.31
C THR A 68 13.08 4.20 -3.38
N LEU A 69 14.22 4.77 -3.76
CA LEU A 69 15.08 4.21 -4.81
C LEU A 69 15.88 3.02 -4.28
N LYS A 70 15.78 1.85 -4.94
CA LYS A 70 16.50 0.63 -4.53
C LYS A 70 18.02 0.82 -4.48
N ALA A 71 18.59 1.61 -5.39
CA ALA A 71 20.01 1.92 -5.44
C ALA A 71 20.51 2.71 -4.21
N VAL A 72 19.59 3.32 -3.44
CA VAL A 72 19.92 3.92 -2.15
C VAL A 72 20.29 2.83 -1.14
N GLY A 73 19.86 1.58 -1.29
CA GLY A 73 20.33 0.46 -0.46
C GLY A 73 20.01 0.61 1.03
N LEU A 74 18.89 1.27 1.36
CA LEU A 74 18.39 1.47 2.71
C LEU A 74 17.00 0.83 2.88
N PRO A 75 16.87 -0.51 2.89
CA PRO A 75 15.59 -1.16 3.12
C PRO A 75 15.03 -0.79 4.50
N PHE A 76 13.72 -0.63 4.61
CA PHE A 76 13.03 -0.41 5.88
C PHE A 76 11.74 -1.23 5.90
N ARG A 77 11.58 -2.10 6.90
CA ARG A 77 10.46 -3.05 7.04
C ARG A 77 9.59 -2.79 8.27
N GLY A 78 9.67 -1.60 8.85
CA GLY A 78 8.86 -1.23 10.02
C GLY A 78 7.35 -1.30 9.73
N THR A 79 6.60 -1.97 10.61
CA THR A 79 5.14 -2.19 10.49
C THR A 79 4.30 -1.11 11.17
N GLY A 80 4.91 -0.08 11.77
CA GLY A 80 4.18 1.03 12.39
C GLY A 80 5.07 2.15 12.93
N ALA A 81 4.47 3.25 13.39
CA ALA A 81 5.19 4.42 13.94
C ALA A 81 6.04 4.08 15.19
N ASN A 82 5.67 3.01 15.88
CA ASN A 82 6.36 2.45 17.03
C ASN A 82 7.25 1.25 16.66
N SER A 83 7.56 0.94 15.40
CA SER A 83 8.55 -0.12 15.14
C SER A 83 9.96 0.39 15.46
N PRO A 84 10.88 -0.46 15.95
CA PRO A 84 12.30 -0.14 15.97
C PRO A 84 12.78 0.26 14.57
N ARG A 85 13.69 1.24 14.50
CA ARG A 85 14.24 1.73 13.23
C ARG A 85 15.60 1.12 12.94
N ALA A 86 15.84 0.76 11.69
CA ALA A 86 17.17 0.30 11.27
C ALA A 86 18.25 1.38 11.37
N TYR A 87 17.86 2.64 11.14
CA TYR A 87 18.80 3.73 10.92
C TYR A 87 18.68 4.83 11.97
N VAL A 88 19.82 5.44 12.27
CA VAL A 88 19.86 6.73 12.97
C VAL A 88 19.49 7.82 11.96
N GLU A 89 18.36 8.49 12.15
CA GLU A 89 17.84 9.49 11.22
C GLU A 89 17.74 10.87 11.88
N PHE A 90 18.31 11.89 11.24
CA PHE A 90 18.04 13.28 11.57
C PHE A 90 17.06 13.87 10.56
N TYR A 91 16.02 14.53 11.08
CA TYR A 91 14.95 15.11 10.28
C TYR A 91 15.28 16.56 9.97
N GLY A 92 15.41 16.84 8.69
CA GLY A 92 15.72 18.16 8.18
C GLY A 92 14.50 18.86 7.61
N VAL A 93 14.41 20.16 7.84
CA VAL A 93 13.49 21.06 7.15
C VAL A 93 14.28 22.27 6.67
N LEU A 94 14.30 22.48 5.37
CA LEU A 94 14.80 23.69 4.75
C LEU A 94 13.63 24.68 4.63
N LYS A 95 13.78 25.84 5.27
CA LYS A 95 12.87 26.98 5.18
C LYS A 95 13.59 28.10 4.43
N LYS A 96 12.82 29.09 3.96
CA LYS A 96 13.30 30.25 3.18
C LYS A 96 14.71 30.74 3.57
N ASN A 97 14.94 31.01 4.86
CA ASN A 97 16.24 31.53 5.36
C ASN A 97 16.90 30.65 6.42
N ALA A 98 16.36 29.45 6.67
CA ALA A 98 16.81 28.65 7.81
C ALA A 98 16.84 27.16 7.50
N LEU A 99 17.89 26.51 8.00
CA LEU A 99 18.01 25.06 8.06
C LEU A 99 17.67 24.60 9.47
N VAL A 100 16.67 23.73 9.61
CA VAL A 100 16.33 23.11 10.89
C VAL A 100 16.61 21.62 10.79
N ILE A 101 17.39 21.08 11.73
CA ILE A 101 17.65 19.64 11.84
C ILE A 101 17.25 19.20 13.24
N SER A 102 16.54 18.08 13.36
CA SER A 102 16.14 17.53 14.65
C SER A 102 16.30 16.02 14.75
N VAL A 103 16.43 15.54 15.97
CA VAL A 103 16.36 14.11 16.31
C VAL A 103 15.49 13.94 17.54
N SER A 104 14.64 12.92 17.54
CA SER A 104 13.71 12.63 18.63
C SER A 104 14.00 11.25 19.22
N GLY A 105 13.88 11.14 20.54
CA GLY A 105 14.11 9.91 21.27
C GLY A 105 13.61 10.05 22.71
N ARG A 106 14.25 9.35 23.64
CA ARG A 106 13.89 9.39 25.06
C ARG A 106 15.09 9.72 25.94
N HIS A 107 14.83 10.35 27.07
CA HIS A 107 15.77 10.47 28.19
C HIS A 107 15.03 10.05 29.45
N GLY A 108 15.41 8.91 30.03
CA GLY A 108 14.55 8.20 30.99
C GLY A 108 13.21 7.78 30.35
N THR A 109 12.11 8.17 30.98
CA THR A 109 10.73 7.89 30.51
C THR A 109 10.19 8.98 29.58
N SER A 110 10.79 10.17 29.58
CA SER A 110 10.30 11.34 28.84
C SER A 110 10.77 11.34 27.39
N LYS A 111 9.88 11.73 26.48
CA LYS A 111 10.22 12.00 25.08
C LYS A 111 10.93 13.34 25.01
N ILE A 112 12.09 13.38 24.36
CA ILE A 112 12.88 14.60 24.15
C ILE A 112 13.18 14.78 22.66
N ILE A 113 13.40 16.03 22.25
CA ILE A 113 13.73 16.40 20.88
C ILE A 113 14.94 17.34 20.92
N TRP A 114 16.03 16.93 20.30
CA TRP A 114 17.15 17.83 20.04
C TRP A 114 16.91 18.56 18.74
N LYS A 115 17.17 19.87 18.75
CA LYS A 115 16.96 20.73 17.58
C LYS A 115 18.17 21.61 17.34
N PHE A 116 18.66 21.59 16.11
CA PHE A 116 19.64 22.49 15.56
C PHE A 116 18.96 23.43 14.56
N THR A 117 19.25 24.72 14.62
CA THR A 117 18.77 25.71 13.66
C THR A 117 19.93 26.55 13.19
N PHE A 118 20.11 26.66 11.87
CA PHE A 118 21.07 27.57 11.25
C PHE A 118 20.33 28.62 10.43
N ASP A 119 20.60 29.88 10.69
CA ASP A 119 20.06 31.03 9.96
C ASP A 119 21.08 31.45 8.88
N PHE A 120 20.70 31.34 7.60
CA PHE A 120 21.57 31.66 6.48
C PHE A 120 21.80 33.17 6.30
N GLU A 121 20.90 34.03 6.80
CA GLU A 121 21.04 35.49 6.72
C GLU A 121 21.99 35.99 7.81
N LYS A 122 21.77 35.56 9.05
CA LYS A 122 22.56 35.98 10.22
C LYS A 122 23.87 35.20 10.39
N GLU A 123 24.03 34.11 9.64
CA GLU A 123 25.11 33.15 9.80
C GLU A 123 25.27 32.60 11.23
N SER A 124 24.15 32.47 11.95
CA SER A 124 24.14 32.06 13.35
C SER A 124 23.57 30.66 13.53
N GLU A 125 24.19 29.86 14.39
CA GLU A 125 23.70 28.56 14.83
C GLU A 125 23.04 28.62 16.21
N ASN A 126 21.94 27.89 16.40
CA ASN A 126 21.23 27.74 17.67
C ASN A 126 20.97 26.25 17.96
N TYR A 127 21.20 25.85 19.21
CA TYR A 127 20.97 24.50 19.70
C TYR A 127 19.96 24.50 20.84
N SER A 128 18.93 23.69 20.72
CA SER A 128 18.01 23.34 21.80
C SER A 128 18.24 21.88 22.13
N VAL A 129 18.97 21.62 23.21
CA VAL A 129 19.37 20.26 23.64
C VAL A 129 19.28 20.18 25.16
N ASP A 130 18.33 19.39 25.65
CA ASP A 130 17.99 19.31 27.08
C ASP A 130 18.77 18.21 27.83
N SER A 131 19.60 17.42 27.12
CA SER A 131 20.41 16.34 27.69
C SER A 131 21.64 16.04 26.82
N ASP A 132 22.69 15.44 27.38
CA ASP A 132 23.89 15.06 26.62
C ASP A 132 23.72 13.74 25.86
N LEU A 133 22.73 12.93 26.25
CA LEU A 133 22.41 11.64 25.68
C LEU A 133 20.93 11.57 25.30
N ILE A 134 20.63 10.90 24.18
CA ILE A 134 19.26 10.59 23.75
C ILE A 134 19.18 9.12 23.37
N LYS A 135 18.26 8.38 24.00
CA LYS A 135 18.00 6.98 23.70
C LYS A 135 17.14 6.87 22.44
N LEU A 136 17.69 6.21 21.42
CA LEU A 136 17.03 5.92 20.16
C LEU A 136 16.41 4.53 20.21
N ARG A 137 15.35 4.32 19.42
CA ARG A 137 14.70 3.02 19.26
C ARG A 137 15.22 2.35 17.98
N LEU A 138 16.38 1.70 18.08
CA LEU A 138 16.99 1.02 16.95
C LEU A 138 16.66 -0.48 16.95
N ASP A 139 16.51 -1.05 15.77
CA ASP A 139 16.48 -2.51 15.58
C ASP A 139 17.91 -3.04 15.75
N LYS A 140 18.07 -4.04 16.61
CA LYS A 140 19.37 -4.60 16.98
C LYS A 140 19.74 -5.85 16.18
N GLU A 141 18.77 -6.50 15.57
CA GLU A 141 18.89 -7.93 15.23
C GLU A 141 18.59 -8.21 13.76
N ASN A 142 17.77 -7.40 13.08
CA ASN A 142 17.24 -7.79 11.78
C ASN A 142 17.91 -7.11 10.58
N TYR A 143 18.82 -6.17 10.79
CA TYR A 143 19.50 -5.44 9.72
C TYR A 143 20.99 -5.73 9.76
N PHE A 144 21.54 -6.12 8.61
CA PHE A 144 22.92 -6.59 8.49
C PHE A 144 23.66 -5.83 7.39
N VAL A 145 24.97 -5.70 7.57
CA VAL A 145 25.89 -5.38 6.49
C VAL A 145 26.84 -6.55 6.38
N GLN A 146 26.76 -7.26 5.25
CA GLN A 146 27.39 -8.55 5.07
C GLN A 146 26.93 -9.52 6.18
N ASN A 147 27.81 -9.87 7.11
CA ASN A 147 27.53 -10.81 8.19
C ASN A 147 27.50 -10.15 9.58
N THR A 148 27.53 -8.82 9.67
CA THR A 148 27.53 -8.09 10.94
C THR A 148 26.23 -7.32 11.10
N ALA A 149 25.62 -7.41 12.27
CA ALA A 149 24.42 -6.62 12.57
C ALA A 149 24.76 -5.12 12.46
N LEU A 150 23.92 -4.37 11.76
CA LEU A 150 24.09 -2.94 11.54
C LEU A 150 24.17 -2.18 12.88
N PHE A 151 23.45 -2.65 13.90
CA PHE A 151 23.53 -2.11 15.25
C PHE A 151 24.94 -2.23 15.85
N ASP A 152 25.59 -3.37 15.68
CA ASP A 152 26.95 -3.58 16.16
C ASP A 152 27.94 -2.67 15.45
N CYS A 153 27.77 -2.45 14.14
CA CYS A 153 28.55 -1.47 13.39
C CYS A 153 28.37 -0.04 13.96
N TYR A 154 27.16 0.37 14.35
CA TYR A 154 26.94 1.67 14.99
C TYR A 154 27.67 1.80 16.34
N VAL A 155 27.73 0.71 17.12
CA VAL A 155 28.46 0.69 18.39
C VAL A 155 29.96 0.73 18.16
N GLN A 156 30.47 -0.06 17.21
CA GLN A 156 31.88 -0.13 16.87
C GLN A 156 32.44 1.21 16.38
N ASP A 157 31.68 1.93 15.54
CA ASP A 157 32.07 3.26 15.06
C ASP A 157 31.70 4.38 16.03
N GLY A 158 31.24 4.05 17.25
CA GLY A 158 30.98 5.00 18.32
C GLY A 158 29.83 5.97 18.04
N ILE A 159 28.91 5.65 17.12
CA ILE A 159 27.76 6.50 16.80
C ILE A 159 26.72 6.45 17.93
N VAL A 160 26.46 5.24 18.44
CA VAL A 160 25.61 4.99 19.62
C VAL A 160 26.34 4.08 20.58
N ASN A 161 25.97 4.10 21.86
CA ASN A 161 26.46 3.10 22.81
C ASN A 161 25.61 1.81 22.78
N LYS A 162 26.01 0.79 23.55
CA LYS A 162 25.28 -0.48 23.68
C LYS A 162 23.82 -0.33 24.17
N ASN A 163 23.49 0.80 24.80
CA ASN A 163 22.14 1.13 25.28
C ASN A 163 21.27 1.85 24.23
N CYS A 164 21.75 1.96 22.99
CA CYS A 164 21.13 2.73 21.89
C CYS A 164 21.11 4.24 22.14
N GLU A 165 22.06 4.78 22.88
CA GLU A 165 22.11 6.21 23.19
C GLU A 165 23.07 6.94 22.25
N LEU A 166 22.57 7.98 21.61
CA LEU A 166 23.33 8.90 20.77
C LEU A 166 23.86 10.06 21.62
N GLN A 167 25.12 10.42 21.43
CA GLN A 167 25.75 11.57 22.11
C GLN A 167 25.45 12.88 21.38
N LYS A 168 25.19 13.94 22.15
CA LYS A 168 24.95 15.32 21.66
C LYS A 168 26.04 15.81 20.73
N ARG A 169 27.29 15.46 21.03
CA ARG A 169 28.45 15.84 20.24
C ARG A 169 28.35 15.37 18.79
N ILE A 170 27.92 14.13 18.54
CA ILE A 170 27.79 13.56 17.19
C ILE A 170 26.70 14.30 16.43
N PHE A 171 25.54 14.53 17.06
CA PHE A 171 24.46 15.32 16.48
C PHE A 171 24.95 16.71 16.05
N ARG A 172 25.70 17.40 16.94
CA ARG A 172 26.26 18.71 16.66
C ARG A 172 27.21 18.71 15.48
N GLU A 173 28.23 17.84 15.47
CA GLU A 173 29.26 17.81 14.43
C GLU A 173 28.66 17.49 13.05
N VAL A 174 27.71 16.55 12.97
CA VAL A 174 27.01 16.23 11.73
C VAL A 174 26.24 17.44 11.20
N CYS A 175 25.51 18.16 12.07
CA CYS A 175 24.80 19.36 11.68
C CYS A 175 25.76 20.45 11.16
N CYS A 176 26.86 20.72 11.87
CA CYS A 176 27.86 21.71 11.43
C CYS A 176 28.49 21.32 10.10
N LYS A 177 28.85 20.04 9.91
CA LYS A 177 29.43 19.54 8.65
C LYS A 177 28.42 19.65 7.50
N PHE A 178 27.14 19.41 7.76
CA PHE A 178 26.10 19.58 6.75
C PHE A 178 25.86 21.05 6.38
N VAL A 179 25.90 21.98 7.33
CA VAL A 179 25.88 23.42 7.04
C VAL A 179 27.05 23.82 6.13
N ARG A 180 28.26 23.30 6.41
CA ARG A 180 29.43 23.53 5.53
C ARG A 180 29.20 23.02 4.11
N LEU A 181 28.58 21.85 3.95
CA LEU A 181 28.18 21.33 2.64
C LEU A 181 27.18 22.26 1.94
N CYS A 182 26.14 22.72 2.66
CA CYS A 182 25.16 23.67 2.11
C CYS A 182 25.81 24.98 1.67
N LYS A 183 26.74 25.53 2.46
CA LYS A 183 27.52 26.73 2.11
C LYS A 183 28.38 26.49 0.87
N ALA A 184 29.11 25.37 0.81
CA ALA A 184 29.95 25.01 -0.35
C ALA A 184 29.16 24.82 -1.65
N LYS A 185 27.86 24.49 -1.55
CA LYS A 185 26.94 24.35 -2.69
C LYS A 185 26.14 25.63 -2.98
N ASN A 186 26.50 26.77 -2.35
CA ASN A 186 25.84 28.07 -2.50
C ASN A 186 24.32 28.01 -2.32
N LEU A 187 23.86 27.23 -1.34
CA LEU A 187 22.42 27.00 -1.12
C LEU A 187 21.65 28.30 -0.81
N LYS A 188 22.29 29.25 -0.11
CA LYS A 188 21.70 30.55 0.27
C LYS A 188 21.23 31.34 -0.95
N ASP A 189 22.04 31.43 -1.99
CA ASP A 189 21.73 32.22 -3.19
C ASP A 189 20.56 31.62 -3.97
N LYS A 190 20.40 30.29 -3.92
CA LYS A 190 19.31 29.57 -4.59
C LYS A 190 18.02 29.51 -3.76
N LEU A 191 18.09 29.82 -2.46
CA LEU A 191 16.94 29.88 -1.57
C LEU A 191 16.10 31.15 -1.74
N GLY A 192 16.69 32.25 -2.23
CA GLY A 192 16.01 33.54 -2.38
C GLY A 192 14.73 33.47 -3.22
N ASP A 193 14.69 32.58 -4.21
CA ASP A 193 13.56 32.38 -5.11
C ASP A 193 12.57 31.29 -4.64
N TYR A 194 12.88 30.59 -3.54
CA TYR A 194 12.15 29.40 -3.10
C TYR A 194 11.09 29.73 -2.02
N LYS A 195 9.81 29.51 -2.34
CA LYS A 195 8.67 29.83 -1.44
C LYS A 195 8.16 28.65 -0.58
N GLY A 196 8.76 27.47 -0.68
CA GLY A 196 8.31 26.24 0.02
C GLY A 196 9.13 25.86 1.25
N ASN A 197 8.65 24.86 1.99
CA ASN A 197 9.45 24.13 2.99
C ASN A 197 9.83 22.76 2.42
N GLU A 198 11.12 22.46 2.26
CA GLU A 198 11.55 21.13 1.83
C GLU A 198 11.94 20.27 3.04
N ARG A 199 11.32 19.09 3.15
CA ARG A 199 11.65 18.11 4.18
C ARG A 199 12.65 17.10 3.62
N PHE A 200 13.62 16.73 4.44
CA PHE A 200 14.63 15.75 4.09
C PHE A 200 15.09 14.94 5.30
N ARG A 201 15.91 13.91 5.06
CA ARG A 201 16.53 13.13 6.12
C ARG A 201 18.02 13.00 5.90
N LEU A 202 18.79 13.13 6.98
CA LEU A 202 20.17 12.68 7.04
C LEU A 202 20.15 11.28 7.66
N VAL A 203 20.52 10.28 6.87
CA VAL A 203 20.64 8.91 7.36
C VAL A 203 22.08 8.72 7.78
N ILE A 204 22.28 8.62 9.09
CA ILE A 204 23.60 8.47 9.69
C ILE A 204 23.94 6.99 9.64
N LEU A 205 25.08 6.65 9.03
CA LEU A 205 25.57 5.30 8.82
C LEU A 205 26.97 5.15 9.43
N PRO A 206 27.36 3.94 9.88
CA PRO A 206 28.72 3.65 10.29
C PRO A 206 29.72 3.91 9.15
N TYR A 207 30.86 4.53 9.45
CA TYR A 207 31.91 4.74 8.46
C TYR A 207 32.49 3.42 7.93
N SER A 208 32.54 2.39 8.78
CA SER A 208 32.96 1.03 8.45
C SER A 208 32.20 0.44 7.25
N ILE A 209 30.97 0.87 7.01
CA ILE A 209 30.12 0.37 5.92
C ILE A 209 30.14 1.26 4.67
N MET A 210 30.99 2.30 4.63
CA MET A 210 31.10 3.23 3.49
C MET A 210 31.47 2.50 2.19
N ILE A 211 32.34 1.48 2.28
CA ILE A 211 32.82 0.71 1.12
C ILE A 211 31.79 -0.33 0.66
N THR A 212 30.94 -0.81 1.57
CA THR A 212 29.85 -1.78 1.30
C THR A 212 28.51 -1.24 1.79
N PRO A 213 27.93 -0.27 1.08
CA PRO A 213 26.83 0.56 1.58
C PRO A 213 25.45 -0.09 1.43
N PHE A 214 25.39 -1.41 1.27
CA PHE A 214 24.15 -2.15 1.08
C PHE A 214 23.78 -2.84 2.39
N VAL A 215 22.64 -2.42 2.95
CA VAL A 215 22.07 -3.02 4.15
C VAL A 215 21.08 -4.09 3.72
N GLU A 216 21.20 -5.26 4.32
CA GLU A 216 20.29 -6.39 4.14
C GLU A 216 19.35 -6.48 5.34
N TYR A 217 18.16 -7.01 5.10
CA TYR A 217 17.21 -7.34 6.16
C TYR A 217 17.08 -8.86 6.21
N HIS A 218 17.36 -9.45 7.37
CA HIS A 218 17.19 -10.87 7.62
C HIS A 218 15.98 -11.02 8.54
N GLU A 219 14.99 -11.83 8.13
CA GLU A 219 13.89 -12.21 9.01
C GLU A 219 14.43 -13.21 10.02
N THR A 220 14.45 -12.86 11.30
CA THR A 220 14.72 -13.82 12.38
C THR A 220 13.62 -14.87 12.37
N THR A 221 13.89 -16.02 11.76
CA THR A 221 13.15 -17.25 12.05
C THR A 221 13.58 -17.72 13.43
N GLU A 222 12.74 -17.52 14.44
CA GLU A 222 12.88 -18.23 15.72
C GLU A 222 12.89 -19.74 15.45
N ASN A 223 14.05 -20.37 15.60
CA ASN A 223 14.18 -21.81 15.77
C ASN A 223 15.26 -22.04 16.83
N ASP A 224 14.84 -21.95 18.09
CA ASP A 224 15.61 -22.42 19.23
C ASP A 224 15.52 -23.97 19.28
N PRO A 225 16.63 -24.73 19.21
CA PRO A 225 16.61 -26.20 19.05
C PRO A 225 16.08 -26.98 20.26
N THR A 226 15.62 -26.28 21.30
CA THR A 226 15.21 -26.87 22.57
C THR A 226 13.70 -26.90 22.79
N ASN A 227 12.92 -26.25 21.91
CA ASN A 227 11.47 -26.25 21.99
C ASN A 227 10.86 -27.28 21.04
N ASN A 228 10.16 -28.25 21.61
CA ASN A 228 9.22 -29.09 20.87
C ASN A 228 8.22 -28.19 20.14
N PHE A 229 8.06 -28.37 18.84
CA PHE A 229 7.04 -27.68 18.06
C PHE A 229 6.07 -28.67 17.45
N ILE A 230 4.86 -28.22 17.18
CA ILE A 230 3.87 -29.02 16.42
C ILE A 230 4.08 -28.68 14.96
N ASP A 231 4.44 -29.68 14.15
CA ASP A 231 4.69 -29.50 12.72
C ASP A 231 3.40 -29.21 11.93
N ALA A 232 3.55 -28.90 10.65
CA ALA A 232 2.44 -28.59 9.74
C ALA A 232 1.45 -29.77 9.55
N PHE A 233 1.74 -30.94 10.09
CA PHE A 233 0.90 -32.13 10.08
C PHE A 233 0.28 -32.45 11.44
N GLY A 234 0.52 -31.63 12.46
CA GLY A 234 -0.05 -31.79 13.80
C GLY A 234 0.75 -32.71 14.73
N MET A 235 2.00 -33.07 14.38
CA MET A 235 2.86 -33.92 15.21
C MET A 235 3.83 -33.10 16.04
N THR A 236 3.96 -33.42 17.33
CA THR A 236 4.97 -32.82 18.21
C THR A 236 6.35 -33.38 17.85
N SER A 237 7.22 -32.53 17.32
CA SER A 237 8.56 -32.88 16.85
C SER A 237 9.64 -32.08 17.58
N THR A 238 10.76 -32.74 17.86
CA THR A 238 11.98 -32.15 18.44
C THR A 238 12.95 -31.64 17.37
N ALA A 239 12.80 -32.11 16.12
CA ALA A 239 13.61 -31.72 14.97
C ALA A 239 12.87 -32.06 13.67
N TYR A 240 13.24 -31.41 12.57
CA TYR A 240 12.74 -31.76 11.24
C TYR A 240 13.34 -33.11 10.77
N PRO A 241 12.54 -34.00 10.17
CA PRO A 241 13.01 -35.34 9.77
C PRO A 241 14.03 -35.28 8.62
N SER A 242 15.09 -36.10 8.74
CA SER A 242 16.25 -36.13 7.83
C SER A 242 16.15 -37.16 6.69
N LYS A 243 14.97 -37.79 6.49
CA LYS A 243 14.71 -38.74 5.40
C LYS A 243 13.41 -38.39 4.67
N SER A 244 13.46 -38.44 3.35
CA SER A 244 12.38 -38.04 2.43
C SER A 244 11.26 -39.07 2.32
N THR A 245 10.00 -38.61 2.35
CA THR A 245 8.80 -39.38 1.98
C THR A 245 8.68 -39.54 0.47
N GLN A 246 8.29 -40.73 0.01
CA GLN A 246 8.38 -41.14 -1.40
C GLN A 246 7.30 -40.54 -2.34
N THR A 247 6.35 -39.76 -1.85
CA THR A 247 5.20 -39.29 -2.65
C THR A 247 4.91 -37.81 -2.45
N ALA A 248 5.77 -36.94 -3.00
CA ALA A 248 5.44 -35.61 -3.51
C ALA A 248 6.69 -35.02 -4.19
N LYS A 249 6.60 -34.64 -5.48
CA LYS A 249 7.63 -33.86 -6.18
C LYS A 249 7.11 -32.44 -6.42
N PHE A 250 7.62 -31.49 -5.67
CA PHE A 250 7.67 -30.06 -6.00
C PHE A 250 8.95 -29.48 -5.39
N LEU A 251 9.67 -28.70 -6.18
CA LEU A 251 10.95 -28.09 -5.83
C LEU A 251 10.74 -26.96 -4.81
N SER A 252 10.89 -27.28 -3.53
CA SER A 252 11.29 -26.37 -2.45
C SER A 252 12.82 -26.36 -2.37
N TYR A 253 13.43 -25.31 -1.81
CA TYR A 253 14.88 -25.08 -1.75
C TYR A 253 15.70 -26.12 -0.94
N ASP A 254 15.12 -27.27 -0.59
CA ASP A 254 15.76 -28.37 0.16
C ASP A 254 15.53 -29.75 -0.50
N ASP A 255 15.54 -29.87 -1.83
CA ASP A 255 15.45 -31.18 -2.52
C ASP A 255 16.85 -31.82 -2.76
N PRO A 256 17.16 -33.02 -2.22
CA PRO A 256 18.43 -33.73 -2.41
C PRO A 256 18.74 -34.18 -3.85
N ALA A 257 17.83 -34.02 -4.81
CA ALA A 257 18.16 -34.12 -6.24
C ALA A 257 19.05 -32.94 -6.74
N PHE A 258 19.24 -31.90 -5.92
CA PHE A 258 20.23 -30.81 -6.10
C PHE A 258 21.58 -31.10 -5.43
N SER A 259 21.93 -32.36 -5.24
CA SER A 259 23.27 -32.73 -4.80
C SER A 259 24.25 -32.66 -5.98
N ILE A 260 24.79 -31.46 -6.23
CA ILE A 260 25.97 -31.32 -7.08
C ILE A 260 27.20 -31.55 -6.20
N ASN A 261 27.85 -32.69 -6.43
CA ASN A 261 29.08 -33.10 -5.77
C ASN A 261 30.27 -32.26 -6.30
N CYS A 262 30.36 -31.00 -5.90
CA CYS A 262 31.48 -30.12 -6.26
C CYS A 262 32.26 -29.70 -5.01
N THR A 263 33.55 -30.03 -4.99
CA THR A 263 34.42 -29.88 -3.81
C THR A 263 35.07 -28.50 -3.69
N ARG A 264 34.79 -27.55 -4.61
CA ARG A 264 35.43 -26.21 -4.63
C ARG A 264 34.48 -25.06 -5.01
N ASN A 265 34.46 -24.02 -4.18
CA ASN A 265 33.60 -22.82 -4.26
C ASN A 265 33.68 -22.03 -5.58
N GLN A 266 34.78 -22.12 -6.34
CA GLN A 266 34.96 -21.31 -7.55
C GLN A 266 34.18 -21.85 -8.77
N GLU A 267 33.94 -23.16 -8.85
CA GLU A 267 33.14 -23.78 -9.93
C GLU A 267 31.64 -23.55 -9.75
N PHE A 268 31.19 -23.38 -8.51
CA PHE A 268 29.81 -23.08 -8.14
C PHE A 268 29.29 -21.79 -8.81
N TYR A 269 30.12 -20.74 -8.83
CA TYR A 269 29.74 -19.45 -9.41
C TYR A 269 29.83 -19.41 -10.94
N MET A 270 30.66 -20.25 -11.56
CA MET A 270 30.77 -20.30 -13.02
C MET A 270 29.60 -21.05 -13.68
N ASN A 271 28.96 -21.99 -12.98
CA ASN A 271 27.88 -22.82 -13.50
C ASN A 271 26.47 -22.36 -13.10
N LEU A 272 26.35 -21.22 -12.42
CA LEU A 272 25.09 -20.63 -11.95
C LEU A 272 24.32 -19.90 -13.08
N GLY A 273 24.33 -20.48 -14.27
CA GLY A 273 23.53 -20.04 -15.42
C GLY A 273 22.47 -21.07 -15.74
N ILE A 274 21.20 -20.77 -15.46
CA ILE A 274 20.08 -21.63 -15.89
C ILE A 274 19.99 -21.54 -17.41
N GLY A 275 20.50 -22.56 -18.10
CA GLY A 275 20.43 -22.67 -19.56
C GLY A 275 18.99 -22.84 -20.06
N ARG A 276 18.74 -22.39 -21.29
CA ARG A 276 17.43 -22.42 -21.98
C ARG A 276 16.80 -23.82 -22.03
N ALA A 277 17.61 -24.87 -22.13
CA ALA A 277 17.15 -26.27 -22.13
C ALA A 277 16.60 -26.75 -20.77
N SER A 278 17.07 -26.17 -19.65
CA SER A 278 16.52 -26.44 -18.32
C SER A 278 15.24 -25.64 -18.08
N PHE A 279 15.13 -24.45 -18.68
CA PHE A 279 13.92 -23.64 -18.68
C PHE A 279 12.74 -24.33 -19.39
N GLU A 280 13.01 -25.02 -20.51
CA GLU A 280 12.03 -25.79 -21.27
C GLU A 280 11.56 -27.07 -20.56
N LYS A 281 12.30 -27.55 -19.55
CA LYS A 281 11.95 -28.75 -18.75
C LYS A 281 11.11 -28.46 -17.51
N ILE A 282 10.93 -27.19 -17.14
CA ILE A 282 9.98 -26.79 -16.09
C ILE A 282 8.58 -26.92 -16.69
N ASN A 283 7.99 -28.11 -16.57
CA ASN A 283 6.63 -28.42 -17.02
C ASN A 283 5.58 -27.67 -16.16
N MET A 284 5.42 -26.38 -16.41
CA MET A 284 4.23 -25.65 -16.00
C MET A 284 3.19 -25.84 -17.11
N PRO A 285 2.08 -26.56 -16.88
CA PRO A 285 1.15 -26.93 -17.94
C PRO A 285 0.64 -25.66 -18.63
N PRO A 286 0.97 -25.40 -19.91
CA PRO A 286 0.55 -24.17 -20.60
C PRO A 286 -0.97 -24.04 -20.59
N GLU A 287 -1.63 -25.19 -20.71
CA GLU A 287 -3.08 -25.37 -20.74
C GLU A 287 -3.77 -25.02 -19.41
N GLY A 288 -3.04 -24.87 -18.30
CA GLY A 288 -3.57 -24.49 -16.98
C GLY A 288 -3.42 -23.02 -16.62
N ALA A 289 -2.67 -22.23 -17.40
CA ALA A 289 -2.36 -20.85 -17.08
C ALA A 289 -3.58 -19.92 -17.27
N ILE A 290 -3.75 -18.98 -16.35
CA ILE A 290 -4.67 -17.83 -16.44
C ILE A 290 -3.80 -16.58 -16.46
N GLU A 291 -3.88 -15.82 -17.55
CA GLU A 291 -3.06 -14.61 -17.72
C GLU A 291 -3.77 -13.39 -17.14
N ILE A 292 -3.19 -12.80 -16.10
CA ILE A 292 -3.68 -11.56 -15.47
C ILE A 292 -2.60 -10.49 -15.63
N SER A 293 -2.80 -9.61 -16.62
CA SER A 293 -1.90 -8.48 -16.91
C SER A 293 -0.41 -8.85 -17.01
N GLY A 294 -0.08 -9.95 -17.67
CA GLY A 294 1.31 -10.41 -17.88
C GLY A 294 1.87 -11.29 -16.77
N LEU A 295 1.03 -11.72 -15.82
CA LEU A 295 1.35 -12.77 -14.85
C LEU A 295 0.55 -14.03 -15.17
N SER A 296 1.22 -15.17 -15.19
CA SER A 296 0.58 -16.48 -15.34
C SER A 296 0.18 -17.01 -13.96
N TRP A 297 -1.12 -17.19 -13.76
CA TRP A 297 -1.72 -17.77 -12.56
C TRP A 297 -2.12 -19.22 -12.80
N TYR A 298 -1.94 -20.03 -11.76
CA TYR A 298 -2.29 -21.43 -11.76
C TYR A 298 -3.02 -21.79 -10.48
N PHE A 299 -4.05 -22.61 -10.63
CA PHE A 299 -4.86 -23.15 -9.55
C PHE A 299 -4.90 -24.66 -9.77
N PHE A 300 -4.36 -25.42 -8.83
CA PHE A 300 -4.33 -26.88 -8.91
C PHE A 300 -5.08 -27.48 -7.72
N ASP A 301 -5.84 -28.53 -7.97
CA ASP A 301 -6.24 -29.44 -6.91
C ASP A 301 -5.00 -30.23 -6.47
N ILE A 302 -4.71 -30.23 -5.18
CA ILE A 302 -3.54 -30.94 -4.63
C ILE A 302 -3.75 -32.46 -4.66
N ASN A 303 -4.99 -32.91 -4.53
CA ASN A 303 -5.34 -34.33 -4.45
C ASN A 303 -5.61 -34.95 -5.82
N ASP A 304 -5.98 -34.13 -6.80
CA ASP A 304 -6.03 -34.53 -8.21
C ASP A 304 -5.28 -33.52 -9.10
N PRO A 305 -3.94 -33.66 -9.20
CA PRO A 305 -3.09 -32.77 -10.00
C PRO A 305 -3.39 -32.83 -11.50
N THR A 306 -4.14 -33.84 -11.95
CA THR A 306 -4.56 -33.98 -13.35
C THR A 306 -5.88 -33.27 -13.65
N SER A 307 -6.65 -32.92 -12.61
CA SER A 307 -7.87 -32.15 -12.77
C SER A 307 -7.57 -30.71 -13.21
N THR A 308 -8.18 -30.30 -14.33
CA THR A 308 -8.20 -28.90 -14.76
C THR A 308 -9.39 -28.21 -14.11
N LEU A 309 -9.13 -27.31 -13.16
CA LEU A 309 -10.18 -26.46 -12.59
C LEU A 309 -10.79 -25.56 -13.67
N GLU A 310 -12.09 -25.30 -13.56
CA GLU A 310 -12.81 -24.48 -14.55
C GLU A 310 -12.25 -23.05 -14.56
N LYS A 311 -11.71 -22.64 -15.71
CA LYS A 311 -11.16 -21.29 -15.89
C LYS A 311 -12.28 -20.27 -16.05
N LYS A 312 -12.15 -19.16 -15.33
CA LYS A 312 -12.95 -17.97 -15.59
C LYS A 312 -12.07 -16.93 -16.27
N ALA A 313 -12.62 -16.29 -17.31
CA ALA A 313 -11.93 -15.19 -18.01
C ALA A 313 -11.75 -13.94 -17.13
N SER A 314 -12.39 -13.92 -15.96
CA SER A 314 -12.34 -12.82 -15.00
C SER A 314 -11.19 -13.00 -13.99
N GLY A 315 -10.98 -12.02 -13.10
CA GLY A 315 -9.77 -11.84 -12.30
C GLY A 315 -9.42 -12.96 -11.30
N PHE A 316 -8.45 -12.70 -10.43
CA PHE A 316 -7.93 -13.67 -9.45
C PHE A 316 -9.05 -14.28 -8.59
N TYR A 317 -9.96 -13.46 -8.10
CA TYR A 317 -11.03 -13.90 -7.21
C TYR A 317 -11.98 -14.90 -7.85
N ASP A 318 -12.40 -14.65 -9.08
CA ASP A 318 -13.39 -15.51 -9.73
C ASP A 318 -12.78 -16.88 -10.04
N ASN A 319 -11.49 -16.92 -10.34
CA ASN A 319 -10.75 -18.17 -10.47
C ASN A 319 -10.58 -18.88 -9.13
N LEU A 320 -10.35 -18.14 -8.03
CA LEU A 320 -10.33 -18.71 -6.68
C LEU A 320 -11.69 -19.30 -6.27
N LEU A 321 -12.78 -18.58 -6.52
CA LEU A 321 -14.15 -19.02 -6.24
C LEU A 321 -14.55 -20.21 -7.12
N SER A 322 -14.19 -20.19 -8.40
CA SER A 322 -14.38 -21.30 -9.32
C SER A 322 -13.67 -22.56 -8.80
N GLY A 323 -12.39 -22.42 -8.42
CA GLY A 323 -11.60 -23.50 -7.83
C GLY A 323 -12.25 -24.06 -6.56
N PHE A 324 -12.70 -23.19 -5.65
CA PHE A 324 -13.43 -23.62 -4.45
C PHE A 324 -14.71 -24.39 -4.77
N ASN A 325 -15.52 -23.91 -5.70
CA ASN A 325 -16.78 -24.57 -6.09
C ASN A 325 -16.53 -25.94 -6.75
N SER A 326 -15.48 -26.06 -7.58
CA SER A 326 -15.06 -27.33 -8.16
C SER A 326 -14.64 -28.32 -7.08
N LEU A 327 -13.81 -27.90 -6.12
CA LEU A 327 -13.38 -28.73 -4.99
C LEU A 327 -14.57 -29.16 -4.12
N GLN A 328 -15.53 -28.27 -3.86
CA GLN A 328 -16.72 -28.58 -3.09
C GLN A 328 -17.60 -29.63 -3.76
N LYS A 329 -17.69 -29.64 -5.09
CA LYS A 329 -18.43 -30.66 -5.85
C LYS A 329 -17.72 -32.01 -5.85
N ASN A 330 -16.39 -32.01 -5.97
CA ASN A 330 -15.59 -33.21 -6.12
C ASN A 330 -15.37 -33.96 -4.78
N TYR A 331 -15.51 -33.28 -3.64
CA TYR A 331 -15.28 -33.89 -2.32
C TYR A 331 -16.48 -33.69 -1.38
N ALA A 332 -17.14 -34.79 -1.01
CA ALA A 332 -18.36 -34.79 -0.17
C ALA A 332 -18.13 -34.41 1.31
N SER A 333 -16.91 -34.57 1.83
CA SER A 333 -16.53 -34.15 3.19
C SER A 333 -15.09 -33.60 3.21
N PRO A 334 -14.90 -32.34 2.80
CA PRO A 334 -13.58 -31.73 2.72
C PRO A 334 -13.15 -31.24 4.12
N GLN A 335 -12.71 -32.17 4.98
CA GLN A 335 -12.11 -31.83 6.26
C GLN A 335 -10.69 -31.30 6.06
N THR A 336 -10.38 -30.17 6.71
CA THR A 336 -9.10 -29.49 7.08
C THR A 336 -7.80 -29.59 6.25
N ILE A 337 -7.70 -30.47 5.25
CA ILE A 337 -6.52 -30.68 4.41
C ILE A 337 -6.44 -29.59 3.32
N ALA A 338 -5.23 -29.26 2.87
CA ALA A 338 -4.99 -28.37 1.73
C ALA A 338 -5.62 -28.97 0.47
N MET A 339 -6.54 -28.24 -0.17
CA MET A 339 -7.27 -28.72 -1.35
C MET A 339 -6.93 -27.91 -2.60
N LEU A 340 -6.34 -26.71 -2.45
CA LEU A 340 -6.01 -25.84 -3.57
C LEU A 340 -4.58 -25.31 -3.48
N LYS A 341 -3.80 -25.52 -4.53
CA LYS A 341 -2.51 -24.87 -4.78
C LYS A 341 -2.73 -23.64 -5.63
N ILE A 342 -2.19 -22.50 -5.21
CA ILE A 342 -2.17 -21.26 -5.99
C ILE A 342 -0.74 -20.89 -6.30
N LEU A 343 -0.45 -20.65 -7.58
CA LEU A 343 0.87 -20.26 -8.04
C LEU A 343 0.76 -19.08 -9.00
N CYS A 344 1.50 -18.01 -8.73
CA CYS A 344 1.64 -16.86 -9.61
C CYS A 344 3.08 -16.77 -10.08
N VAL A 345 3.27 -16.73 -11.40
CA VAL A 345 4.61 -16.63 -12.00
C VAL A 345 4.68 -15.50 -13.01
N LYS A 346 5.83 -14.86 -13.05
CA LYS A 346 6.21 -13.91 -14.10
C LYS A 346 7.17 -14.61 -15.05
N LYS A 347 6.75 -14.79 -16.29
CA LYS A 347 7.60 -15.35 -17.34
C LYS A 347 8.31 -14.22 -18.09
N SER A 348 9.59 -14.41 -18.34
CA SER A 348 10.41 -13.61 -19.25
C SER A 348 11.14 -14.57 -20.18
N GLN A 349 11.71 -14.05 -21.28
CA GLN A 349 12.36 -14.88 -22.31
C GLN A 349 13.47 -15.81 -21.78
N ALA A 350 14.08 -15.49 -20.63
CA ALA A 350 15.18 -16.27 -20.05
C ALA A 350 14.96 -16.68 -18.58
N LYS A 351 13.87 -16.26 -17.93
CA LYS A 351 13.66 -16.45 -16.49
C LYS A 351 12.19 -16.57 -16.14
N LEU A 352 11.89 -17.42 -15.17
CA LEU A 352 10.59 -17.60 -14.54
C LEU A 352 10.77 -17.21 -13.08
N GLU A 353 9.99 -16.22 -12.64
CA GLU A 353 10.02 -15.71 -11.28
C GLU A 353 8.70 -16.06 -10.61
N VAL A 354 8.76 -16.82 -9.51
CA VAL A 354 7.58 -17.17 -8.72
C VAL A 354 7.29 -16.03 -7.75
N LEU A 355 6.09 -15.45 -7.85
CA LEU A 355 5.66 -14.31 -7.05
C LEU A 355 4.75 -14.73 -5.90
N ILE A 356 3.91 -15.74 -6.08
CA ILE A 356 3.05 -16.30 -5.03
C ILE A 356 3.07 -17.81 -5.18
N ASP A 357 3.23 -18.51 -4.05
CA ASP A 357 3.20 -19.95 -3.97
C ASP A 357 2.53 -20.36 -2.65
N GLU A 358 1.25 -20.72 -2.69
CA GLU A 358 0.43 -20.89 -1.48
C GLU A 358 -0.42 -22.15 -1.58
N ASN A 359 -0.56 -22.87 -0.45
CA ASN A 359 -1.45 -24.02 -0.30
C ASN A 359 -2.62 -23.62 0.60
N LEU A 360 -3.85 -23.76 0.13
CA LEU A 360 -5.05 -23.38 0.87
C LEU A 360 -5.89 -24.59 1.25
N THR A 361 -6.23 -24.66 2.53
CA THR A 361 -7.20 -25.63 3.05
C THR A 361 -8.62 -25.24 2.68
N PHE A 362 -9.49 -26.23 2.61
CA PHE A 362 -10.91 -25.96 2.34
C PHE A 362 -11.52 -25.03 3.39
N THR A 363 -11.12 -25.17 4.66
CA THR A 363 -11.53 -24.28 5.75
C THR A 363 -11.04 -22.85 5.55
N GLN A 364 -9.79 -22.67 5.11
CA GLN A 364 -9.24 -21.35 4.78
C GLN A 364 -9.97 -20.73 3.60
N LEU A 365 -10.17 -21.48 2.51
CA LEU A 365 -10.94 -21.02 1.35
C LEU A 365 -12.35 -20.60 1.74
N LYS A 366 -13.06 -21.43 2.51
CA LYS A 366 -14.41 -21.11 3.00
C LYS A 366 -14.40 -19.83 3.83
N LYS A 367 -13.39 -19.63 4.69
CA LYS A 367 -13.23 -18.41 5.51
C LYS A 367 -12.90 -17.17 4.67
N ILE A 368 -12.08 -17.31 3.64
CA ILE A 368 -11.71 -16.23 2.72
C ILE A 368 -12.95 -15.79 1.91
N LEU A 369 -13.72 -16.76 1.42
CA LEU A 369 -14.89 -16.54 0.57
C LEU A 369 -16.16 -16.16 1.36
N SER A 370 -16.29 -16.54 2.63
CA SER A 370 -17.46 -16.21 3.46
C SER A 370 -17.48 -14.77 3.98
N ARG A 371 -16.39 -14.03 3.83
CA ARG A 371 -16.30 -12.61 4.18
C ARG A 371 -17.03 -11.77 3.11
N GLY A 372 -18.36 -11.74 3.18
CA GLY A 372 -19.22 -10.97 2.27
C GLY A 372 -19.00 -9.46 2.28
N ASP A 373 -19.30 -8.83 1.13
CA ASP A 373 -19.58 -7.43 0.75
C ASP A 373 -18.83 -6.21 1.34
N PHE A 374 -18.00 -6.36 2.36
CA PHE A 374 -17.28 -5.23 2.98
C PHE A 374 -15.79 -5.49 3.26
N ALA A 375 -15.34 -6.73 3.34
CA ALA A 375 -13.93 -7.04 3.60
C ALA A 375 -13.13 -7.30 2.31
N TYR A 376 -13.02 -6.28 1.45
CA TYR A 376 -12.29 -6.27 0.17
C TYR A 376 -13.07 -6.91 -0.98
N CYS A 377 -13.73 -6.07 -1.79
CA CYS A 377 -14.31 -6.49 -3.05
C CYS A 377 -13.16 -7.02 -3.93
N PRO A 378 -13.10 -8.33 -4.19
CA PRO A 378 -11.90 -8.99 -4.67
C PRO A 378 -11.72 -8.86 -6.20
N MET A 379 -12.68 -8.23 -6.89
CA MET A 379 -12.52 -7.73 -8.27
C MET A 379 -11.76 -6.38 -8.36
N VAL A 380 -11.36 -5.81 -7.23
CA VAL A 380 -10.60 -4.55 -7.17
C VAL A 380 -9.10 -4.82 -7.29
N PHE A 381 -8.64 -6.05 -7.06
CA PHE A 381 -7.22 -6.39 -7.12
C PHE A 381 -6.60 -5.97 -8.45
N GLU A 382 -7.27 -6.26 -9.57
CA GLU A 382 -6.78 -5.92 -10.89
C GLU A 382 -6.68 -4.41 -11.13
N SER A 383 -7.46 -3.58 -10.41
CA SER A 383 -7.31 -2.12 -10.45
C SER A 383 -6.07 -1.60 -9.69
N LEU A 384 -5.46 -2.44 -8.84
CA LEU A 384 -4.18 -2.13 -8.20
C LEU A 384 -2.99 -2.31 -9.15
N ILE A 385 -3.18 -2.95 -10.32
CA ILE A 385 -2.14 -3.13 -11.33
C ILE A 385 -1.91 -1.79 -12.04
N LYS A 386 -0.67 -1.29 -12.05
CA LYS A 386 -0.33 -0.04 -12.76
C LYS A 386 0.15 -0.36 -14.16
N LYS A 387 -0.30 0.41 -15.13
CA LYS A 387 0.26 0.41 -16.49
C LYS A 387 0.83 1.79 -16.76
N LYS A 388 2.15 1.93 -16.85
CA LYS A 388 2.82 3.20 -17.14
C LYS A 388 3.80 3.00 -18.28
N ASN A 389 3.64 3.74 -19.37
CA ASN A 389 4.56 3.71 -20.51
C ASN A 389 4.89 2.29 -21.00
N GLN A 390 3.88 1.44 -21.15
CA GLN A 390 3.98 0.01 -21.52
C GLN A 390 4.57 -0.93 -20.46
N GLU A 391 5.06 -0.43 -19.32
CA GLU A 391 5.44 -1.26 -18.18
C GLU A 391 4.26 -1.55 -17.26
N VAL A 392 4.15 -2.80 -16.81
CA VAL A 392 3.12 -3.23 -15.86
C VAL A 392 3.76 -3.41 -14.47
N ILE A 393 3.22 -2.72 -13.47
CA ILE A 393 3.68 -2.79 -12.07
C ILE A 393 2.65 -3.56 -11.24
N TRP A 394 3.05 -4.72 -10.74
CA TRP A 394 2.18 -5.65 -10.01
C TRP A 394 2.32 -5.60 -8.49
N SER A 395 3.21 -4.77 -7.93
CA SER A 395 3.58 -4.83 -6.50
C SER A 395 2.36 -4.71 -5.57
N ASP A 396 1.48 -3.74 -5.85
CA ASP A 396 0.32 -3.46 -5.01
C ASP A 396 -0.74 -4.56 -5.18
N TYR A 397 -0.89 -5.08 -6.40
CA TYR A 397 -1.75 -6.23 -6.73
C TYR A 397 -1.31 -7.51 -6.01
N VAL A 398 -0.05 -7.92 -6.17
CA VAL A 398 0.52 -9.13 -5.55
C VAL A 398 0.44 -9.05 -4.03
N ASN A 399 0.73 -7.89 -3.44
CA ASN A 399 0.60 -7.69 -2.01
C ASN A 399 -0.87 -7.84 -1.56
N ALA A 400 -1.81 -7.19 -2.23
CA ALA A 400 -3.22 -7.29 -1.88
C ALA A 400 -3.75 -8.74 -1.98
N VAL A 401 -3.34 -9.48 -3.01
CA VAL A 401 -3.67 -10.91 -3.13
C VAL A 401 -3.06 -11.73 -1.98
N ARG A 402 -1.79 -11.50 -1.61
CA ARG A 402 -1.16 -12.18 -0.45
C ARG A 402 -1.89 -11.89 0.86
N PHE A 403 -2.26 -10.64 1.12
CA PHE A 403 -3.04 -10.27 2.30
C PHE A 403 -4.39 -10.97 2.32
N TYR A 404 -5.08 -10.98 1.17
CA TYR A 404 -6.38 -11.62 1.02
C TYR A 404 -6.34 -13.13 1.26
N ILE A 405 -5.39 -13.83 0.61
CA ILE A 405 -5.18 -15.27 0.78
C ILE A 405 -4.88 -15.61 2.26
N LYS A 406 -4.11 -14.78 2.96
CA LYS A 406 -3.78 -14.97 4.38
C LYS A 406 -4.92 -14.55 5.33
N SER A 407 -6.09 -14.19 4.81
CA SER A 407 -7.21 -13.66 5.60
C SER A 407 -6.85 -12.41 6.42
N LEU A 408 -5.85 -11.65 5.97
CA LEU A 408 -5.39 -10.41 6.59
C LEU A 408 -6.04 -9.20 5.93
N PHE A 409 -6.11 -8.10 6.68
CA PHE A 409 -6.63 -6.83 6.19
C PHE A 409 -5.57 -6.12 5.35
N PHE A 410 -5.91 -5.76 4.11
CA PHE A 410 -5.12 -4.84 3.31
C PHE A 410 -5.39 -3.40 3.75
N ASP A 411 -4.34 -2.60 3.90
CA ASP A 411 -4.43 -1.25 4.47
C ASP A 411 -5.44 -0.39 3.69
N ARG A 412 -6.49 0.07 4.39
CA ARG A 412 -7.55 0.91 3.80
C ARG A 412 -6.99 2.19 3.22
N ASN A 413 -6.02 2.82 3.88
CA ASN A 413 -5.41 4.06 3.39
C ASN A 413 -4.64 3.80 2.09
N MET A 414 -3.98 2.65 1.92
CA MET A 414 -3.41 2.25 0.64
C MET A 414 -4.46 2.08 -0.46
N LEU A 415 -5.64 1.53 -0.17
CA LEU A 415 -6.72 1.41 -1.16
C LEU A 415 -7.30 2.76 -1.55
N VAL A 416 -7.64 3.60 -0.56
CA VAL A 416 -8.08 4.98 -0.79
C VAL A 416 -7.03 5.69 -1.64
N LYS A 417 -5.74 5.51 -1.31
CA LYS A 417 -4.59 6.09 -2.03
C LYS A 417 -4.58 5.72 -3.49
N ARG A 418 -4.70 4.42 -3.75
CA ARG A 418 -4.64 3.90 -5.11
C ARG A 418 -5.86 4.32 -5.93
N ILE A 419 -7.05 4.24 -5.34
CA ILE A 419 -8.31 4.59 -6.02
C ILE A 419 -8.34 6.09 -6.35
N VAL A 420 -7.96 6.97 -5.42
CA VAL A 420 -7.93 8.41 -5.71
C VAL A 420 -6.88 8.74 -6.77
N GLN A 421 -5.72 8.09 -6.75
CA GLN A 421 -4.72 8.27 -7.79
C GLN A 421 -5.25 7.84 -9.17
N GLU A 422 -5.85 6.66 -9.26
CA GLU A 422 -6.44 6.13 -10.50
C GLU A 422 -7.54 7.07 -11.03
N ILE A 423 -8.36 7.62 -10.13
CA ILE A 423 -9.37 8.62 -10.49
C ILE A 423 -8.71 9.89 -11.03
N ARG A 424 -7.68 10.42 -10.36
CA ARG A 424 -7.01 11.66 -10.81
C ARG A 424 -6.30 11.49 -12.15
N GLU A 425 -5.66 10.35 -12.38
CA GLU A 425 -4.88 10.07 -13.59
C GLU A 425 -5.78 9.91 -14.82
N ASN A 426 -6.94 9.26 -14.66
CA ASN A 426 -7.79 8.89 -15.79
C ASN A 426 -9.08 9.72 -15.90
N LEU A 427 -9.37 10.64 -14.98
CA LEU A 427 -10.64 11.37 -14.94
C LEU A 427 -10.95 12.07 -16.26
N PHE A 428 -9.99 12.82 -16.80
CA PHE A 428 -10.22 13.59 -18.02
C PHE A 428 -10.47 12.66 -19.20
N ASP A 429 -9.72 11.58 -19.33
CA ASP A 429 -9.92 10.58 -20.37
C ASP A 429 -11.31 9.93 -20.26
N TRP A 430 -11.74 9.60 -19.04
CA TRP A 430 -13.09 9.06 -18.78
C TRP A 430 -14.22 10.06 -19.08
N LEU A 431 -13.95 11.37 -19.00
CA LEU A 431 -14.91 12.42 -19.34
C LEU A 431 -14.97 12.67 -20.85
N HIS A 432 -13.85 12.54 -21.57
CA HIS A 432 -13.76 12.87 -23.00
C HIS A 432 -14.11 11.69 -23.92
N GLU A 433 -13.80 10.44 -23.52
CA GLU A 433 -14.04 9.25 -24.35
C GLU A 433 -14.89 8.17 -23.64
N PRO A 434 -16.23 8.33 -23.62
CA PRO A 434 -17.12 7.40 -22.93
C PRO A 434 -17.19 5.97 -23.52
N LYS A 435 -16.52 5.69 -24.64
CA LYS A 435 -16.53 4.37 -25.31
C LYS A 435 -15.41 3.43 -24.86
N LEU A 436 -14.39 3.90 -24.14
CA LEU A 436 -13.32 3.08 -23.53
C LEU A 436 -13.76 2.46 -22.17
N ARG A 437 -15.08 2.40 -21.92
CA ARG A 437 -15.73 1.97 -20.67
C ARG A 437 -15.60 0.46 -20.42
N ASP A 438 -14.38 0.00 -20.18
CA ASP A 438 -14.16 -1.25 -19.46
C ASP A 438 -13.37 -0.98 -18.17
N SER A 439 -13.70 0.12 -17.48
CA SER A 439 -13.20 0.35 -16.13
C SER A 439 -13.99 -0.56 -15.18
N SER A 440 -13.58 -1.82 -15.09
CA SER A 440 -13.98 -2.78 -14.06
C SER A 440 -14.03 -2.15 -12.65
N LEU A 441 -13.20 -1.12 -12.43
CA LEU A 441 -13.23 -0.20 -11.29
C LEU A 441 -14.64 0.28 -10.90
N PHE A 442 -15.42 0.87 -11.83
CA PHE A 442 -16.73 1.46 -11.54
C PHE A 442 -17.89 0.46 -11.54
N SER A 443 -17.66 -0.78 -12.00
CA SER A 443 -18.66 -1.85 -11.94
C SER A 443 -19.12 -2.16 -10.51
N LYS A 444 -18.34 -1.74 -9.50
CA LYS A 444 -18.60 -1.89 -8.07
C LYS A 444 -18.61 -0.53 -7.36
N SER A 445 -19.34 0.43 -7.93
CA SER A 445 -19.56 1.79 -7.40
C SER A 445 -19.80 1.85 -5.90
N SER A 446 -20.62 0.95 -5.34
CA SER A 446 -20.93 0.85 -3.91
C SER A 446 -19.69 0.64 -3.03
N PHE A 447 -18.72 -0.14 -3.49
CA PHE A 447 -17.47 -0.39 -2.77
C PHE A 447 -16.54 0.82 -2.82
N LEU A 448 -16.36 1.41 -4.01
CA LEU A 448 -15.56 2.63 -4.16
C LEU A 448 -16.07 3.76 -3.28
N LEU A 449 -17.39 3.92 -3.24
CA LEU A 449 -18.04 4.90 -2.38
C LEU A 449 -17.75 4.62 -0.90
N LYS A 450 -17.99 3.40 -0.40
CA LYS A 450 -17.66 3.01 0.98
C LYS A 450 -16.21 3.27 1.36
N ILE A 451 -15.27 2.95 0.47
CA ILE A 451 -13.84 3.20 0.72
C ILE A 451 -13.56 4.69 0.80
N LEU A 452 -14.08 5.49 -0.12
CA LEU A 452 -13.72 6.90 -0.28
C LEU A 452 -14.48 7.86 0.65
N THR A 453 -15.51 7.41 1.40
CA THR A 453 -16.37 8.32 2.19
C THR A 453 -16.15 8.33 3.70
N LYS A 454 -15.11 7.67 4.25
CA LYS A 454 -14.89 7.40 5.70
C LYS A 454 -15.99 6.48 6.30
N GLU A 455 -15.58 5.67 7.29
CA GLU A 455 -16.33 4.58 7.97
C GLU A 455 -17.76 4.97 8.40
N GLY A 456 -18.76 4.11 8.55
CA GLY A 456 -18.85 2.65 8.63
C GLY A 456 -20.32 2.22 8.50
N GLU A 457 -20.67 0.99 8.87
CA GLU A 457 -21.92 0.28 8.52
C GLU A 457 -23.26 0.88 9.00
N LYS A 458 -23.29 2.09 9.58
CA LYS A 458 -24.54 2.77 9.98
C LYS A 458 -24.60 4.17 9.38
N MET A 459 -25.64 4.42 8.59
CA MET A 459 -26.04 5.77 8.19
C MET A 459 -26.33 6.58 9.45
N ASP A 460 -25.79 7.80 9.55
CA ASP A 460 -26.29 8.76 10.51
C ASP A 460 -27.70 9.26 10.11
N LEU A 461 -28.39 9.99 11.00
CA LEU A 461 -29.77 10.44 10.73
C LEU A 461 -29.90 11.34 9.49
N ASN A 462 -28.88 12.15 9.20
CA ASN A 462 -28.87 13.08 8.05
C ASN A 462 -28.59 12.31 6.75
N GLU A 463 -27.72 11.31 6.83
CA GLU A 463 -27.45 10.38 5.73
C GLU A 463 -28.66 9.50 5.41
N GLU A 464 -29.35 8.99 6.44
CA GLU A 464 -30.58 8.22 6.31
C GLU A 464 -31.70 9.06 5.68
N TYR A 465 -31.83 10.33 6.07
CA TYR A 465 -32.73 11.28 5.44
C TYR A 465 -32.47 11.37 3.94
N ALA A 466 -31.22 11.67 3.54
CA ALA A 466 -30.87 11.82 2.14
C ALA A 466 -31.11 10.53 1.33
N TYR A 467 -30.76 9.38 1.89
CA TYR A 467 -31.00 8.06 1.29
C TYR A 467 -32.48 7.77 1.07
N LYS A 468 -33.33 8.01 2.06
CA LYS A 468 -34.79 7.84 1.97
C LYS A 468 -35.41 8.74 0.91
N ILE A 469 -35.01 10.02 0.86
CA ILE A 469 -35.43 10.95 -0.20
C ILE A 469 -34.98 10.45 -1.58
N GLY A 470 -33.77 9.88 -1.66
CA GLY A 470 -33.26 9.21 -2.85
C GLY A 470 -34.13 8.07 -3.35
N LYS A 471 -34.53 7.14 -2.47
CA LYS A 471 -35.44 6.01 -2.81
C LYS A 471 -36.77 6.51 -3.39
N ILE A 472 -37.33 7.53 -2.77
CA ILE A 472 -38.59 8.14 -3.22
C ILE A 472 -38.43 8.75 -4.62
N ALA A 473 -37.37 9.51 -4.84
CA ALA A 473 -37.08 10.12 -6.14
C ALA A 473 -36.83 9.08 -7.23
N GLY A 474 -36.07 8.03 -6.95
CA GLY A 474 -35.78 6.96 -7.91
C GLY A 474 -37.03 6.20 -8.34
N LYS A 475 -37.86 5.75 -7.39
CA LYS A 475 -39.14 5.08 -7.67
C LYS A 475 -40.08 5.97 -8.50
N TYR A 476 -40.18 7.27 -8.17
CA TYR A 476 -40.99 8.23 -8.93
C TYR A 476 -40.50 8.39 -10.38
N VAL A 477 -39.19 8.59 -10.58
CA VAL A 477 -38.61 8.77 -11.91
C VAL A 477 -38.75 7.50 -12.74
N ASN A 478 -38.56 6.31 -12.14
CA ASN A 478 -38.73 5.03 -12.82
C ASN A 478 -40.18 4.88 -13.32
N LEU A 479 -41.16 5.17 -12.46
CA LEU A 479 -42.58 5.12 -12.79
C LEU A 479 -42.95 6.09 -13.93
N LYS A 480 -42.47 7.34 -13.88
CA LYS A 480 -42.69 8.32 -14.95
C LYS A 480 -42.02 7.92 -16.28
N LYS A 481 -40.83 7.33 -16.23
CA LYS A 481 -40.16 6.78 -17.41
C LYS A 481 -40.93 5.61 -18.02
N ALA A 482 -41.41 4.68 -17.20
CA ALA A 482 -42.22 3.56 -17.64
C ALA A 482 -43.55 4.01 -18.27
N ALA A 483 -44.09 5.15 -17.85
CA ALA A 483 -45.27 5.77 -18.42
C ALA A 483 -44.99 6.61 -19.69
N GLY A 484 -43.74 6.71 -20.16
CA GLY A 484 -43.37 7.52 -21.32
C GLY A 484 -43.37 9.03 -21.08
N GLU A 485 -43.50 9.48 -19.83
CA GLU A 485 -43.61 10.89 -19.44
C GLU A 485 -42.25 11.52 -19.08
N ALA A 486 -41.16 11.06 -19.71
CA ALA A 486 -39.80 11.51 -19.38
C ALA A 486 -39.51 12.92 -19.92
N GLY A 487 -39.70 13.96 -19.10
CA GLY A 487 -39.35 15.35 -19.41
C GLY A 487 -38.02 15.82 -18.77
N SER A 488 -37.47 16.94 -19.25
CA SER A 488 -36.27 17.58 -18.68
C SER A 488 -36.44 17.93 -17.20
N SER A 489 -37.63 18.38 -16.80
CA SER A 489 -37.99 18.76 -15.43
C SER A 489 -37.99 17.59 -14.43
N ILE A 490 -38.18 16.36 -14.90
CA ILE A 490 -38.14 15.13 -14.08
C ILE A 490 -36.68 14.70 -13.90
N ASN A 491 -35.86 14.82 -14.94
CA ASN A 491 -34.44 14.53 -14.86
C ASN A 491 -33.70 15.56 -13.99
N GLU A 492 -34.17 16.82 -13.93
CA GLU A 492 -33.63 17.86 -13.03
C GLU A 492 -33.59 17.43 -11.54
N ILE A 493 -34.51 16.58 -11.10
CA ILE A 493 -34.56 16.06 -9.73
C ILE A 493 -33.30 15.25 -9.40
N LEU A 494 -32.69 14.63 -10.41
CA LEU A 494 -31.53 13.72 -10.30
C LEU A 494 -30.22 14.34 -10.78
N THR A 495 -30.17 15.62 -11.14
CA THR A 495 -28.99 16.23 -11.79
C THR A 495 -28.33 17.35 -10.99
N TYR A 496 -28.66 17.52 -9.71
CA TYR A 496 -27.95 18.51 -8.89
C TYR A 496 -26.49 18.09 -8.68
N THR A 497 -25.58 19.06 -8.73
CA THR A 497 -24.14 18.83 -8.51
C THR A 497 -23.77 18.55 -7.05
N LYS A 498 -24.68 18.86 -6.13
CA LYS A 498 -24.59 18.64 -4.69
C LYS A 498 -26.00 18.55 -4.13
N TYR A 499 -26.25 17.67 -3.16
CA TYR A 499 -27.52 17.57 -2.44
C TYR A 499 -27.32 17.98 -0.99
N ASP A 500 -27.50 19.26 -0.73
CA ASP A 500 -27.66 19.81 0.62
C ASP A 500 -29.12 19.73 1.06
N ARG A 501 -29.41 20.19 2.29
CA ARG A 501 -30.78 20.15 2.85
C ARG A 501 -31.83 20.80 1.95
N GLU A 502 -31.52 21.97 1.38
CA GLU A 502 -32.48 22.71 0.55
C GLU A 502 -32.77 22.00 -0.78
N ARG A 503 -31.74 21.42 -1.39
CA ARG A 503 -31.91 20.66 -2.64
C ARG A 503 -32.65 19.34 -2.41
N LEU A 504 -32.41 18.67 -1.29
CA LEU A 504 -33.19 17.48 -0.89
C LEU A 504 -34.66 17.82 -0.63
N ARG A 505 -34.94 18.92 0.09
CA ARG A 505 -36.30 19.45 0.28
C ARG A 505 -36.98 19.73 -1.04
N HIS A 506 -36.28 20.40 -1.96
CA HIS A 506 -36.81 20.75 -3.27
C HIS A 506 -37.10 19.49 -4.11
N ALA A 507 -36.19 18.51 -4.13
CA ALA A 507 -36.38 17.22 -4.78
C ALA A 507 -37.63 16.50 -4.24
N TYR A 508 -37.75 16.39 -2.92
CA TYR A 508 -38.90 15.75 -2.27
C TYR A 508 -40.22 16.46 -2.57
N LYS A 509 -40.27 17.79 -2.43
CA LYS A 509 -41.47 18.60 -2.74
C LYS A 509 -41.91 18.41 -4.19
N ARG A 510 -40.97 18.42 -5.15
CA ARG A 510 -41.29 18.17 -6.57
C ARG A 510 -41.86 16.78 -6.80
N VAL A 511 -41.31 15.75 -6.15
CA VAL A 511 -41.84 14.37 -6.26
C VAL A 511 -43.27 14.30 -5.71
N CYS A 512 -43.53 14.86 -4.53
CA CYS A 512 -44.87 14.84 -3.93
C CYS A 512 -45.91 15.59 -4.79
N LEU A 513 -45.56 16.77 -5.32
CA LEU A 513 -46.43 17.51 -6.24
C LEU A 513 -46.65 16.75 -7.55
N GLY A 514 -45.58 16.15 -8.09
CA GLY A 514 -45.62 15.41 -9.34
C GLY A 514 -46.32 14.06 -9.25
N ALA A 515 -46.38 13.45 -8.06
CA ALA A 515 -47.10 12.19 -7.80
C ALA A 515 -48.62 12.40 -7.91
N ALA A 516 -49.12 13.53 -7.42
CA ALA A 516 -50.53 13.90 -7.52
C ALA A 516 -51.01 14.16 -8.97
N LEU A 517 -50.08 14.31 -9.92
CA LEU A 517 -50.35 14.60 -11.32
C LEU A 517 -50.21 13.37 -12.23
N ILE A 518 -50.01 12.16 -11.69
CA ILE A 518 -49.97 10.92 -12.47
C ILE A 518 -51.41 10.50 -12.81
N LYS A 519 -51.65 10.15 -14.08
CA LYS A 519 -52.99 9.81 -14.61
C LYS A 519 -53.49 8.41 -14.24
N ASP A 520 -52.58 7.51 -13.84
CA ASP A 520 -52.86 6.11 -13.53
C ASP A 520 -53.04 5.92 -12.01
N ILE A 521 -54.29 5.77 -11.56
CA ILE A 521 -54.69 5.82 -10.15
C ILE A 521 -54.08 4.67 -9.33
N GLU A 522 -54.00 3.45 -9.88
CA GLU A 522 -53.43 2.30 -9.15
C GLU A 522 -51.93 2.48 -8.88
N LYS A 523 -51.21 3.06 -9.85
CA LYS A 523 -49.77 3.39 -9.70
C LYS A 523 -49.53 4.56 -8.76
N VAL A 524 -50.50 5.48 -8.66
CA VAL A 524 -50.46 6.60 -7.69
C VAL A 524 -50.57 6.07 -6.27
N ASP A 525 -51.47 5.11 -6.01
CA ASP A 525 -51.66 4.54 -4.68
C ASP A 525 -50.44 3.72 -4.22
N GLU A 526 -49.85 2.91 -5.11
CA GLU A 526 -48.59 2.21 -4.84
C GLU A 526 -47.46 3.19 -4.51
N LEU A 527 -47.31 4.26 -5.31
CA LEU A 527 -46.29 5.28 -5.07
C LEU A 527 -46.53 6.04 -3.77
N ASN A 528 -47.77 6.38 -3.44
CA ASN A 528 -48.11 7.10 -2.20
C ASN A 528 -47.86 6.25 -0.96
N GLN A 529 -48.15 4.94 -1.01
CA GLN A 529 -47.79 4.01 0.06
C GLN A 529 -46.27 3.91 0.21
N PHE A 530 -45.54 3.83 -0.90
CA PHE A 530 -44.08 3.81 -0.90
C PHE A 530 -43.48 5.09 -0.31
N ILE A 531 -44.02 6.26 -0.68
CA ILE A 531 -43.61 7.56 -0.13
C ILE A 531 -43.84 7.59 1.38
N LYS A 532 -45.02 7.18 1.86
CA LYS A 532 -45.32 7.14 3.31
C LYS A 532 -44.36 6.22 4.07
N ALA A 533 -44.08 5.03 3.54
CA ALA A 533 -43.18 4.07 4.18
C ALA A 533 -41.71 4.53 4.23
N ASN A 534 -41.29 5.36 3.28
CA ASN A 534 -39.90 5.84 3.17
C ASN A 534 -39.74 7.31 3.57
N THR A 535 -40.78 7.99 4.05
CA THR A 535 -40.64 9.39 4.48
C THR A 535 -39.74 9.45 5.72
N PRO A 536 -38.66 10.26 5.71
CA PRO A 536 -37.79 10.38 6.87
C PRO A 536 -38.54 10.93 8.11
N PRO A 537 -38.26 10.43 9.33
CA PRO A 537 -38.93 10.89 10.55
C PRO A 537 -38.43 12.26 11.02
N THR A 538 -37.18 12.61 10.70
CA THR A 538 -36.51 13.84 11.13
C THR A 538 -35.74 14.44 9.96
N GLU A 539 -35.67 15.76 9.92
CA GLU A 539 -34.96 16.50 8.87
C GLU A 539 -33.48 16.68 9.19
N ILE A 540 -32.68 17.10 8.20
CA ILE A 540 -31.25 17.40 8.38
C ILE A 540 -31.04 18.53 9.38
N ASP A 541 -30.17 18.25 10.36
CA ASP A 541 -29.75 19.19 11.42
C ASP A 541 -29.29 20.54 10.86
N ASP A 542 -29.68 21.64 11.51
CA ASP A 542 -29.31 23.01 11.09
C ASP A 542 -27.80 23.23 10.99
N THR A 543 -27.04 22.63 11.91
CA THR A 543 -25.56 22.75 11.96
C THR A 543 -24.87 22.09 10.77
N LYS A 544 -25.56 21.17 10.09
CA LYS A 544 -25.04 20.40 8.95
C LYS A 544 -25.82 20.64 7.65
N ALA A 545 -26.73 21.63 7.62
CA ALA A 545 -27.59 21.91 6.48
C ALA A 545 -26.85 22.15 5.16
N GLY A 546 -25.61 22.66 5.24
CA GLY A 546 -24.73 22.94 4.10
C GLY A 546 -23.79 21.80 3.71
N GLU A 547 -23.85 20.63 4.34
CA GLU A 547 -23.04 19.47 3.93
C GLU A 547 -23.55 18.86 2.61
N ASP A 548 -22.75 17.98 2.01
CA ASP A 548 -23.09 17.31 0.75
C ASP A 548 -23.50 15.84 1.00
N TYR A 549 -24.79 15.57 0.83
CA TYR A 549 -25.40 14.25 0.99
C TYR A 549 -25.69 13.54 -0.34
N SER A 550 -25.12 14.01 -1.46
CA SER A 550 -25.36 13.44 -2.80
C SER A 550 -25.15 11.94 -2.87
N TYR A 551 -24.12 11.43 -2.18
CA TYR A 551 -23.85 9.98 -2.15
C TYR A 551 -25.05 9.18 -1.64
N TRP A 552 -25.60 9.57 -0.49
CA TRP A 552 -26.69 8.84 0.14
C TRP A 552 -27.98 8.99 -0.66
N PHE A 553 -28.25 10.18 -1.18
CA PHE A 553 -29.35 10.41 -2.12
C PHE A 553 -29.26 9.49 -3.34
N TYR A 554 -28.13 9.47 -4.06
CA TYR A 554 -27.98 8.61 -5.24
C TYR A 554 -27.99 7.12 -4.88
N LYS A 555 -27.44 6.73 -3.73
CA LYS A 555 -27.53 5.35 -3.22
C LYS A 555 -28.99 4.91 -3.09
N GLY A 556 -29.87 5.77 -2.57
CA GLY A 556 -31.30 5.51 -2.50
C GLY A 556 -31.96 5.42 -3.88
N VAL A 557 -31.62 6.36 -4.79
CA VAL A 557 -32.14 6.38 -6.16
C VAL A 557 -31.85 5.05 -6.87
N PHE A 558 -30.60 4.60 -6.85
CA PHE A 558 -30.16 3.38 -7.56
C PHE A 558 -30.72 2.08 -6.99
N GLU A 559 -31.18 2.06 -5.74
CA GLU A 559 -31.86 0.88 -5.18
C GLU A 559 -33.26 0.68 -5.76
N THR A 560 -33.83 1.75 -6.33
CA THR A 560 -35.23 1.79 -6.80
C THR A 560 -35.37 1.96 -8.32
N LEU A 561 -34.24 2.11 -9.01
CA LEU A 561 -34.12 1.99 -10.47
C LEU A 561 -33.87 0.53 -10.82
#